data_AF-A0A1P8Q4T8-F1
#
_entry.id   AF-A0A1P8Q4T8-F1
#
_cell.length_a   1.000
_cell.length_b   1.000
_cell.length_c   1.000
_cell.angle_alpha   90.00
_cell.angle_beta   90.00
_cell.angle_gamma   90.00
#
_symmetry.space_group_name_H-M   'P 1'
#
loop_
_entity.id
_entity.type
_entity.pdbx_description
1 polymer ?
#
loop_
_entity_poly.entity_id
_entity_poly.type
_entity_poly.pdbx_seq_one_letter_code
_entity_poly.pdbx_strand_id
1 'polypeptide(L)' 'MDESPIDRIIQLSDKLPYEIFADVRGRMDDWMLAGGHQSDPYMWRQVKFAERYIKMNPIK' A
#
# COMPACT_ATOMS: atom_id res chain seq x y z
N MET A 1 -7.62 -7.19 16.33
CA MET A 1 -6.74 -6.09 15.93
C MET A 1 -7.22 -5.65 14.57
N ASP A 2 -7.58 -4.38 14.42
CA ASP A 2 -7.96 -3.84 13.12
C ASP A 2 -6.72 -3.87 12.21
N GLU A 3 -6.88 -4.34 10.98
CA GLU A 3 -5.80 -4.42 10.00
C GLU A 3 -5.27 -3.01 9.67
N SER A 4 -3.96 -2.80 9.78
CA SER A 4 -3.35 -1.53 9.39
C SER A 4 -3.16 -1.46 7.86
N PRO A 5 -3.10 -0.25 7.26
CA PRO A 5 -2.73 -0.10 5.86
C PRO A 5 -1.39 -0.73 5.51
N ILE A 6 -0.43 -0.74 6.45
CA ILE A 6 0.89 -1.32 6.27
C ILE A 6 0.80 -2.85 6.17
N ASP A 7 0.04 -3.48 7.07
CA ASP A 7 -0.21 -4.92 7.02
C ASP A 7 -0.88 -5.30 5.70
N ARG A 8 -1.85 -4.50 5.27
CA ARG A 8 -2.58 -4.74 4.03
C ARG A 8 -1.69 -4.66 2.80
N ILE A 9 -0.79 -3.67 2.69
CA ILE A 9 0.10 -3.60 1.52
C ILE A 9 1.12 -4.76 1.50
N ILE A 10 1.56 -5.23 2.68
CA ILE A 10 2.45 -6.40 2.79
C ILE A 10 1.75 -7.67 2.28
N GLN A 11 0.48 -7.88 2.64
CA GLN A 11 -0.32 -9.01 2.14
C GLN A 11 -0.59 -8.98 0.63
N LEU A 12 -0.49 -7.81 0.00
CA LEU A 12 -0.67 -7.65 -1.44
C LEU A 12 0.64 -7.75 -2.23
N SER A 13 1.79 -7.87 -1.55
CA SER A 13 3.12 -7.81 -2.17
C SER A 13 3.36 -8.92 -3.20
N ASP A 14 2.80 -10.11 -2.99
CA ASP A 14 2.88 -11.26 -3.91
C ASP A 14 2.10 -11.06 -5.22
N LYS A 15 1.16 -10.12 -5.23
CA LYS A 15 0.27 -9.81 -6.36
C LYS A 15 0.68 -8.54 -7.11
N LEU A 16 1.72 -7.86 -6.66
CA LEU A 16 2.18 -6.61 -7.22
C LEU A 16 3.54 -6.80 -7.91
N PRO A 17 3.77 -6.17 -9.07
CA PRO A 17 5.12 -5.94 -9.54
C PRO A 17 5.93 -5.19 -8.46
N TYR A 18 7.21 -5.51 -8.36
CA TYR A 18 8.10 -4.96 -7.34
C TYR A 18 8.09 -3.42 -7.35
N GLU A 19 8.09 -2.82 -8.54
CA GLU A 19 8.11 -1.37 -8.72
C GLU A 19 6.87 -0.70 -8.12
N ILE A 20 5.70 -1.33 -8.28
CA ILE A 20 4.44 -0.82 -7.74
C ILE A 20 4.41 -0.96 -6.23
N PHE A 21 4.81 -2.13 -5.71
CA PHE A 21 4.89 -2.33 -4.26
C PHE A 21 5.87 -1.34 -3.60
N ALA A 22 7.06 -1.17 -4.18
CA ALA A 22 8.08 -0.27 -3.68
C ALA A 22 7.63 1.20 -3.70
N ASP A 23 6.97 1.65 -4.76
CA ASP A 23 6.44 3.01 -4.86
C ASP A 23 5.36 3.28 -3.79
N VAL A 24 4.41 2.36 -3.64
CA VAL A 24 3.33 2.47 -2.65
C VAL A 24 3.90 2.45 -1.23
N ARG A 25 4.82 1.53 -0.93
CA ARG A 25 5.46 1.43 0.38
C ARG A 25 6.32 2.66 0.69
N GLY A 26 7.10 3.14 -0.28
CA GLY A 26 7.91 4.34 -0.14
C GLY A 26 7.09 5.57 0.22
N ARG A 27 5.96 5.80 -0.47
CA ARG A 27 5.04 6.90 -0.12
C ARG A 27 4.47 6.81 1.30
N MET A 28 4.19 5.60 1.76
CA MET A 28 3.72 5.36 3.12
C MET A 28 4.81 5.64 4.15
N ASP A 29 6.05 5.21 3.88
CA ASP A 29 7.19 5.48 4.74
C ASP A 29 7.52 6.99 4.77
N ASP A 30 7.50 7.68 3.63
CA ASP A 30 7.69 9.14 3.53
C ASP A 30 6.65 9.91 4.34
N TRP A 31 5.38 9.48 4.31
CA TRP A 31 4.32 10.08 5.09
C TRP A 31 4.54 9.94 6.60
N MET A 32 4.95 8.75 7.03
CA MET A 32 5.28 8.50 8.45
C MET A 32 6.49 9.32 8.89
N LEU A 33 7.52 9.44 8.06
CA LEU A 33 8.70 10.27 8.33
C LEU A 33 8.37 11.76 8.44
N ALA A 34 7.37 12.23 7.70
CA ALA A 34 6.86 13.60 7.78
C ALA A 34 5.99 13.87 9.02
N GLY A 35 5.83 12.89 9.91
CA GLY A 35 4.99 13.00 11.12
C GLY A 35 3.55 12.54 10.93
N GLY A 36 3.21 11.92 9.79
CA GLY A 36 1.93 11.28 9.56
C GLY A 36 1.74 10.01 10.40
N HIS A 37 0.50 9.54 10.48
CA HIS A 37 0.13 8.35 11.25
C HIS A 37 -0.36 7.21 10.35
N GLN A 38 -0.11 5.97 10.77
CA GLN A 38 -0.48 4.77 10.01
C GLN A 38 -1.99 4.62 9.78
N SER A 39 -2.81 5.22 10.64
CA SER A 39 -4.27 5.23 10.52
C SER A 39 -4.80 6.37 9.66
N ASP A 40 -3.94 7.22 9.10
CA ASP A 40 -4.38 8.36 8.32
C ASP A 40 -5.10 7.90 7.06
N PRO A 41 -6.15 8.63 6.62
CA PRO A 41 -6.85 8.32 5.37
C PRO A 41 -5.93 8.26 4.15
N TYR A 42 -4.79 8.96 4.17
CA TYR A 42 -3.77 8.89 3.13
C TYR A 42 -3.21 7.48 2.95
N MET A 43 -2.94 6.77 4.04
CA MET A 43 -2.36 5.42 4.01
C MET A 43 -3.30 4.44 3.32
N TRP A 44 -4.59 4.51 3.62
CA TRP A 44 -5.62 3.73 2.92
C TRP A 44 -5.80 4.11 1.45
N ARG A 45 -5.50 5.34 1.05
CA ARG A 45 -5.50 5.72 -0.39
C ARG A 45 -4.39 5.00 -1.15
N GLN A 46 -3.20 4.85 -0.54
CA GLN A 46 -2.08 4.11 -1.13
C GLN A 46 -2.43 2.63 -1.33
N VAL A 47 -3.04 2.00 -0.33
CA VAL A 47 -3.54 0.61 -0.43
C VAL A 47 -4.60 0.46 -1.53
N LYS A 48 -5.60 1.34 -1.58
CA LYS A 48 -6.67 1.28 -2.60
C LYS A 48 -6.15 1.42 -4.02
N PHE A 49 -5.05 2.16 -4.21
CA PHE A 49 -4.38 2.21 -5.50
C PHE A 49 -3.81 0.84 -5.88
N ALA A 50 -3.07 0.19 -4.97
CA ALA A 50 -2.52 -1.15 -5.21
C ALA A 50 -3.62 -2.19 -5.48
N GLU A 51 -4.71 -2.19 -4.72
CA GLU A 51 -5.84 -3.10 -4.94
C GLU A 51 -6.49 -2.90 -6.32
N ARG A 52 -6.65 -1.63 -6.75
CA ARG A 52 -7.16 -1.31 -8.09
C ARG A 52 -6.21 -1.79 -9.17
N TYR A 53 -4.89 -1.63 -8.97
CA TYR A 53 -3.88 -2.09 -9.90
C TYR A 53 -3.98 -3.61 -10.13
N ILE A 54 -4.06 -4.39 -9.04
CA ILE A 54 -4.20 -5.86 -9.11
C ILE A 54 -5.48 -6.25 -9.87
N LYS A 55 -6.60 -5.58 -9.59
CA LYS A 55 -7.87 -5.85 -10.26
C LYS A 55 -7.80 -5.60 -11.77
N MET A 56 -7.03 -4.60 -12.20
CA MET A 56 -6.86 -4.25 -13.61
C MET A 56 -5.78 -5.09 -14.31
N ASN A 57 -4.82 -5.62 -13.54
CA ASN A 57 -3.66 -6.37 -14.04
C ASN A 57 -3.51 -7.70 -13.28
N PRO A 58 -4.44 -8.66 -13.45
CA PRO A 58 -4.34 -9.94 -12.78
C PRO A 58 -3.10 -10.69 -13.26
N ILE A 59 -2.26 -11.15 -12.31
CA ILE A 59 -1.17 -12.08 -12.62
C ILE A 59 -1.81 -13.38 -13.12
N LYS A 60 -1.40 -13.83 -14.31
CA LYS A 60 -1.85 -15.07 -14.93
C LYS A 60 -1.17 -16.29 -14.31
#